data_AF-A0A6I6QZW2-F1
#
_entry.id   AF-A0A6I6QZW2-F1
#
_cell.length_a   1.000
_cell.length_b   1.000
_cell.length_c   1.000
_cell.angle_alpha   90.00
_cell.angle_beta   90.00
_cell.angle_gamma   90.00
#
_symmetry.space_group_name_H-M   'P 1'
#
loop_
_entity.id
_entity.type
_entity.pdbx_description
1 polymer ?
#
loop_
_entity_poly.entity_id
_entity_poly.type
_entity_poly.pdbx_seq_one_letter_code
_entity_poly.pdbx_strand_id
1 'polypeptide(L)'
;MRTEDDWTETALLVADGGGDLEEAAYSDWEPVRFAAAGRADLPDEQVRTLASDPSPSVRAAVAARPDLDPDLLDQLVVDEEPCVLRALAARPDLPGDARARLSRSLDAGVLRALGETRAADLLESMPAPPLRTARRRLFGR
;
A
#
# COMPACT_ATOMS: atom_id res chain seq x y z
N MET A 1 -3.73 3.64 37.02
CA MET A 1 -4.98 3.90 36.28
C MET A 1 -4.63 3.73 34.82
N ARG A 2 -4.74 2.49 34.31
CA ARG A 2 -4.53 2.19 32.90
C ARG A 2 -5.79 2.68 32.19
N THR A 3 -5.67 3.73 31.40
CA THR A 3 -6.78 4.24 30.60
C THR A 3 -7.02 3.26 29.46
N GLU A 4 -8.24 2.76 29.36
CA GLU A 4 -8.76 1.88 28.30
C GLU A 4 -8.75 2.55 26.89
N ASP A 5 -8.09 3.71 26.74
CA ASP A 5 -8.07 4.59 25.56
C ASP A 5 -6.65 4.94 25.08
N ASP A 6 -5.60 4.23 25.53
CA ASP A 6 -4.24 4.48 25.01
C ASP A 6 -3.95 3.61 23.79
N TRP A 7 -4.33 4.12 22.62
CA TRP A 7 -3.97 3.51 21.33
C TRP A 7 -2.45 3.35 21.19
N THR A 8 -1.64 4.15 21.89
CA THR A 8 -0.17 4.11 21.79
C THR A 8 0.39 2.84 22.40
N GLU A 9 0.01 2.49 23.64
CA GLU A 9 0.42 1.25 24.30
C GLU A 9 -0.03 0.04 23.46
N THR A 10 -1.25 0.10 22.93
CA THR A 10 -1.82 -0.97 22.09
C THR A 10 -1.07 -1.12 20.76
N ALA A 11 -0.86 -0.03 20.03
CA ALA A 11 -0.18 -0.06 18.74
C ALA A 11 1.29 -0.50 18.88
N LEU A 12 1.99 -0.04 19.92
CA LEU A 12 3.35 -0.48 20.22
C LEU A 12 3.38 -1.97 20.61
N LEU A 13 2.46 -2.42 21.46
CA LEU A 13 2.36 -3.83 21.83
C LEU A 13 2.12 -4.72 20.60
N VAL A 14 1.23 -4.31 19.70
CA VAL A 14 0.96 -5.02 18.44
C VAL A 14 2.20 -4.99 17.54
N ALA A 15 2.86 -3.85 17.37
CA ALA A 15 4.07 -3.75 16.56
C ALA A 15 5.23 -4.62 17.07
N ASP A 16 5.34 -4.77 18.41
CA ASP A 16 6.42 -5.51 19.08
C ASP A 16 6.20 -7.03 19.14
N GLY A 17 5.17 -7.56 18.49
CA GLY A 17 4.93 -9.00 18.47
C GLY A 17 3.83 -9.49 19.43
N GLY A 18 3.28 -8.61 20.27
CA GLY A 18 2.19 -8.93 21.21
C GLY A 18 0.79 -8.56 20.69
N GLY A 19 -0.18 -8.55 21.61
CA GLY A 19 -1.57 -8.13 21.34
C GLY A 19 -2.44 -9.20 20.68
N ASP A 20 -3.74 -8.94 20.66
CA ASP A 20 -4.70 -9.72 19.88
C ASP A 20 -4.76 -9.12 18.46
N LEU A 21 -4.35 -9.91 17.45
CA LEU A 21 -4.30 -9.45 16.07
C LEU A 21 -5.66 -9.34 15.40
N GLU A 22 -6.64 -10.12 15.86
CA GLU A 22 -8.01 -10.00 15.38
C GLU A 22 -8.58 -8.68 15.85
N GLU A 23 -8.50 -8.39 17.16
CA GLU A 23 -8.95 -7.11 17.71
C GLU A 23 -8.19 -5.93 17.09
N ALA A 24 -6.87 -6.05 16.95
CA ALA A 24 -6.05 -4.99 16.38
C ALA A 24 -6.41 -4.68 14.92
N ALA A 25 -6.76 -5.69 14.12
CA ALA A 25 -7.18 -5.49 12.73
C ALA A 25 -8.52 -4.77 12.59
N TYR A 26 -9.41 -4.89 13.59
CA TYR A 26 -10.71 -4.22 13.62
C TYR A 26 -10.76 -2.98 14.53
N SER A 27 -9.61 -2.54 15.05
CA SER A 27 -9.53 -1.40 15.95
C SER A 27 -10.03 -0.10 15.29
N ASP A 28 -10.71 0.75 16.04
CA ASP A 28 -11.08 2.10 15.59
C ASP A 28 -9.84 2.98 15.32
N TRP A 29 -8.72 2.66 15.97
CA TRP A 29 -7.49 3.41 15.88
C TRP A 29 -6.66 2.98 14.66
N GLU A 30 -6.50 3.89 13.70
CA GLU A 30 -5.62 3.68 12.53
C GLU A 30 -4.22 3.18 12.92
N PRO A 31 -3.52 3.73 13.94
CA PRO A 31 -2.18 3.26 14.28
C PRO A 31 -2.13 1.80 14.73
N VAL A 32 -3.20 1.31 15.37
CA VAL A 32 -3.31 -0.09 15.81
C VAL A 32 -3.51 -1.00 14.59
N ARG A 33 -4.42 -0.63 13.68
CA ARG A 33 -4.62 -1.38 12.41
C ARG A 33 -3.36 -1.36 11.54
N PHE A 34 -2.65 -0.24 11.49
CA PHE A 34 -1.38 -0.10 10.78
C PHE A 34 -0.31 -1.05 11.35
N ALA A 35 -0.18 -1.08 12.68
CA ALA A 35 0.74 -1.99 13.36
C ALA A 35 0.40 -3.46 13.04
N ALA A 36 -0.89 -3.83 13.06
CA ALA A 36 -1.34 -5.18 12.72
C ALA A 36 -1.05 -5.54 11.24
N ALA A 37 -1.31 -4.63 10.30
CA ALA A 37 -1.15 -4.86 8.86
C ALA A 37 0.25 -5.34 8.46
N GLY A 38 1.29 -4.82 9.10
CA GLY A 38 2.68 -5.16 8.82
C GLY A 38 3.15 -6.51 9.37
N ARG A 39 2.32 -7.22 10.13
CA ARG A 39 2.74 -8.43 10.86
C ARG A 39 2.65 -9.72 10.05
N ALA A 40 3.77 -10.40 9.91
CA ALA A 40 3.85 -11.68 9.18
C ALA A 40 2.92 -12.79 9.72
N ASP A 41 2.53 -12.73 11.00
CA ASP A 41 1.62 -13.69 11.63
C ASP A 41 0.15 -13.24 11.67
N LEU A 42 -0.19 -12.11 11.03
CA LEU A 42 -1.58 -11.72 10.82
C LEU A 42 -2.29 -12.75 9.92
N PRO A 43 -3.44 -13.31 10.32
CA PRO A 43 -4.11 -14.31 9.50
C PRO A 43 -4.66 -13.72 8.20
N ASP A 44 -4.73 -14.55 7.15
CA ASP A 44 -5.07 -14.11 5.79
C ASP A 44 -6.42 -13.37 5.68
N GLU A 45 -7.40 -13.71 6.51
CA GLU A 45 -8.69 -13.04 6.53
C GLU A 45 -8.55 -11.57 6.93
N GLN A 46 -7.81 -11.29 8.00
CA GLN A 46 -7.53 -9.93 8.46
C GLN A 46 -6.63 -9.18 7.46
N VAL A 47 -5.67 -9.86 6.82
CA VAL A 47 -4.88 -9.27 5.72
C VAL A 47 -5.81 -8.79 4.59
N ARG A 48 -6.79 -9.60 4.17
CA ARG A 48 -7.77 -9.22 3.13
C ARG A 48 -8.64 -8.04 3.56
N THR A 49 -9.07 -8.01 4.82
CA THR A 49 -9.81 -6.87 5.38
C THR A 49 -8.97 -5.59 5.31
N LEU A 50 -7.73 -5.63 5.81
CA LEU A 50 -6.84 -4.46 5.86
C LEU A 50 -6.35 -4.03 4.47
N ALA A 51 -6.32 -4.93 3.48
CA ALA A 51 -6.04 -4.57 2.08
C ALA A 51 -7.11 -3.62 1.49
N SER A 52 -8.29 -3.56 2.10
CA SER A 52 -9.39 -2.67 1.73
C SER A 52 -9.63 -1.57 2.77
N ASP A 53 -8.69 -1.36 3.71
CA ASP A 53 -8.84 -0.37 4.78
C ASP A 53 -9.05 1.04 4.22
N PRO A 54 -9.91 1.88 4.85
CA PRO A 54 -10.07 3.27 4.44
C PRO A 54 -8.78 4.07 4.52
N SER A 55 -7.86 3.75 5.44
CA SER A 55 -6.55 4.41 5.55
C SER A 55 -5.57 3.90 4.49
N PRO A 56 -5.03 4.79 3.63
CA PRO A 56 -3.96 4.44 2.70
C PRO A 56 -2.68 3.97 3.40
N SER A 57 -2.41 4.44 4.62
CA SER A 57 -1.24 4.01 5.41
C SER A 57 -1.34 2.53 5.75
N VAL A 58 -2.53 2.08 6.16
CA VAL A 58 -2.80 0.68 6.51
C VAL A 58 -2.70 -0.19 5.25
N ARG A 59 -3.32 0.21 4.14
CA ARG A 59 -3.19 -0.51 2.85
C ARG A 59 -1.75 -0.57 2.36
N ALA A 60 -0.95 0.50 2.58
CA ALA A 60 0.47 0.51 2.23
C ALA A 60 1.29 -0.46 3.10
N ALA A 61 0.96 -0.60 4.38
CA ALA A 61 1.59 -1.61 5.25
C ALA A 61 1.27 -3.03 4.77
N VAL A 62 0.03 -3.30 4.36
CA VAL A 62 -0.34 -4.58 3.71
C VAL A 62 0.45 -4.78 2.42
N ALA A 63 0.47 -3.77 1.54
CA ALA A 63 1.17 -3.80 0.26
C ALA A 63 2.65 -4.17 0.38
N ALA A 64 3.32 -3.74 1.45
CA ALA A 64 4.73 -4.01 1.70
C ALA A 64 5.05 -5.47 2.10
N ARG A 65 4.04 -6.28 2.44
CA ARG A 65 4.29 -7.64 2.95
C ARG A 65 4.71 -8.61 1.84
N PRO A 66 5.77 -9.41 1.98
CA PRO A 66 6.23 -10.32 0.92
C PRO A 66 5.30 -11.52 0.66
N ASP A 67 4.36 -11.80 1.54
CA ASP A 67 3.51 -13.00 1.55
C ASP A 67 2.10 -12.77 0.96
N LEU A 68 1.85 -11.61 0.37
CA LEU A 68 0.56 -11.33 -0.27
C LEU A 68 0.23 -12.35 -1.37
N ASP A 69 -1.00 -12.84 -1.35
CA ASP A 69 -1.51 -13.65 -2.43
C ASP A 69 -1.73 -12.82 -3.72
N PRO A 70 -1.77 -13.47 -4.90
CA PRO A 70 -1.91 -12.78 -6.18
C PRO A 70 -3.17 -11.91 -6.32
N ASP A 71 -4.30 -12.31 -5.72
CA ASP A 71 -5.55 -11.57 -5.84
C ASP A 71 -5.46 -10.23 -5.08
N LEU A 72 -4.82 -10.23 -3.90
CA LEU A 72 -4.54 -9.01 -3.14
C LEU A 72 -3.52 -8.11 -3.84
N LEU A 73 -2.51 -8.68 -4.48
CA LEU A 73 -1.57 -7.90 -5.31
C LEU A 73 -2.31 -7.21 -6.47
N ASP A 74 -3.20 -7.93 -7.16
CA ASP A 74 -3.99 -7.38 -8.25
C ASP A 74 -4.98 -6.30 -7.80
N GLN A 75 -5.50 -6.40 -6.58
CA GLN A 75 -6.28 -5.34 -5.95
C GLN A 75 -5.44 -4.09 -5.68
N LEU A 76 -4.28 -4.25 -5.03
CA LEU A 76 -3.46 -3.12 -4.56
C LEU A 76 -2.68 -2.44 -5.69
N VAL A 77 -2.36 -3.14 -6.79
CA VAL A 77 -1.59 -2.56 -7.91
C VAL A 77 -2.37 -1.49 -8.69
N VAL A 78 -3.68 -1.42 -8.48
CA VAL A 78 -4.57 -0.40 -9.06
C VAL A 78 -5.05 0.62 -8.03
N ASP A 79 -4.47 0.63 -6.83
CA ASP A 79 -4.77 1.62 -5.79
C ASP A 79 -4.51 3.04 -6.31
N GLU A 80 -5.35 3.98 -5.89
CA GLU A 80 -5.26 5.37 -6.30
C GLU A 80 -4.19 6.13 -5.51
N GLU A 81 -3.83 5.63 -4.32
CA GLU A 81 -2.95 6.29 -3.39
C GLU A 81 -1.46 5.98 -3.68
N PRO A 82 -0.64 7.01 -3.98
CA PRO A 82 0.75 6.79 -4.35
C PRO A 82 1.58 6.07 -3.27
N CYS A 83 1.25 6.24 -1.98
CA CYS A 83 1.97 5.56 -0.91
C CYS A 83 1.82 4.03 -0.98
N VAL A 84 0.63 3.53 -1.33
CA VAL A 84 0.35 2.10 -1.52
C VAL A 84 1.13 1.57 -2.71
N LEU A 85 1.07 2.28 -3.85
CA LEU A 85 1.80 1.90 -5.06
C LEU A 85 3.32 1.94 -4.87
N ARG A 86 3.83 2.89 -4.08
CA ARG A 86 5.26 2.96 -3.71
C ARG A 86 5.68 1.78 -2.85
N ALA A 87 4.86 1.38 -1.89
CA ALA A 87 5.10 0.21 -1.06
C ALA A 87 5.18 -1.08 -1.91
N LEU A 88 4.25 -1.26 -2.85
CA LEU A 88 4.33 -2.35 -3.83
C LEU A 88 5.59 -2.26 -4.70
N ALA A 89 5.89 -1.08 -5.24
CA ALA A 89 7.04 -0.88 -6.13
C ALA A 89 8.38 -1.16 -5.44
N ALA A 90 8.49 -0.92 -4.14
CA ALA A 90 9.69 -1.16 -3.35
C ALA A 90 9.96 -2.65 -3.09
N ARG A 91 9.03 -3.54 -3.44
CA ARG A 91 9.16 -4.98 -3.20
C ARG A 91 10.12 -5.64 -4.19
N PRO A 92 11.14 -6.37 -3.69
CA PRO A 92 12.07 -7.10 -4.56
C PRO A 92 11.42 -8.31 -5.25
N ASP A 93 10.34 -8.85 -4.67
CA ASP A 93 9.58 -10.00 -5.15
C ASP A 93 8.38 -9.62 -6.03
N LEU A 94 8.22 -8.32 -6.35
CA LEU A 94 7.08 -7.84 -7.13
C LEU A 94 6.99 -8.55 -8.50
N PRO A 95 5.87 -9.22 -8.82
CA PRO A 95 5.70 -9.92 -10.10
C PRO A 95 5.87 -8.99 -11.31
N GLY A 96 6.37 -9.53 -12.41
CA GLY A 96 6.66 -8.77 -13.64
C GLY A 96 5.45 -8.02 -14.21
N ASP A 97 4.26 -8.61 -14.14
CA ASP A 97 3.03 -7.97 -14.62
C ASP A 97 2.62 -6.78 -13.75
N ALA A 98 2.72 -6.91 -12.43
CA ALA A 98 2.48 -5.82 -11.48
C ALA A 98 3.52 -4.71 -11.66
N ARG A 99 4.80 -5.06 -11.79
CA ARG A 99 5.89 -4.12 -12.11
C ARG A 99 5.64 -3.37 -13.42
N ALA A 100 5.20 -4.06 -14.47
CA ALA A 100 4.86 -3.44 -15.76
C ALA A 100 3.64 -2.53 -15.68
N ARG A 101 2.69 -2.78 -14.77
CA ARG A 101 1.57 -1.86 -14.49
C ARG A 101 2.08 -0.59 -13.80
N LEU A 102 2.85 -0.74 -12.72
CA LEU A 102 3.37 0.39 -11.94
C LEU A 102 4.37 1.26 -12.74
N SER A 103 5.10 0.71 -13.71
CA SER A 103 6.00 1.51 -14.57
C SER A 103 5.28 2.53 -15.45
N ARG A 104 3.95 2.46 -15.54
CA ARG A 104 3.09 3.43 -16.24
C ARG A 104 2.48 4.47 -15.30
N SER A 105 2.90 4.48 -14.04
CA SER A 105 2.51 5.47 -13.04
C SER A 105 3.01 6.86 -13.43
N LEU A 106 2.26 7.88 -13.00
CA LEU A 106 2.65 9.29 -13.10
C LEU A 106 3.17 9.84 -11.76
N ASP A 107 3.38 8.96 -10.78
CA ASP A 107 4.02 9.29 -9.53
C ASP A 107 5.52 8.99 -9.60
N ALA A 108 6.35 10.02 -9.45
CA ALA A 108 7.80 9.88 -9.50
C ALA A 108 8.34 8.95 -8.39
N GLY A 109 7.71 8.95 -7.21
CA GLY A 109 8.10 8.07 -6.11
C GLY A 109 7.89 6.59 -6.44
N VAL A 110 6.79 6.23 -7.09
CA VAL A 110 6.54 4.87 -7.59
C VAL A 110 7.63 4.47 -8.59
N LEU A 111 7.95 5.33 -9.54
CA LEU A 111 8.99 5.07 -10.53
C LEU A 111 10.38 4.93 -9.89
N ARG A 112 10.72 5.78 -8.91
CA ARG A 112 11.98 5.65 -8.14
C ARG A 112 12.04 4.32 -7.41
N ALA A 113 10.94 3.90 -6.76
CA ALA A 113 10.88 2.62 -6.05
C ALA A 113 11.06 1.43 -6.99
N LEU A 114 10.56 1.50 -8.24
CA LEU A 114 10.85 0.51 -9.27
C LEU A 114 12.29 0.55 -9.79
N GLY A 115 13.05 1.61 -9.55
CA GLY A 115 14.36 1.85 -10.16
C GLY A 115 14.31 2.54 -11.53
N GLU A 116 13.16 3.08 -11.92
CA GLU A 116 12.96 3.85 -13.16
C GLU A 116 13.39 5.32 -13.00
N THR A 117 14.66 5.53 -12.62
CA THR A 117 15.18 6.85 -12.20
C THR A 117 15.00 7.93 -13.26
N ARG A 118 15.30 7.63 -14.53
CA ARG A 118 15.17 8.62 -15.61
C ARG A 118 13.74 9.10 -15.81
N ALA A 119 12.78 8.19 -15.68
CA ALA A 119 11.37 8.53 -15.82
C ALA A 119 10.90 9.36 -14.62
N ALA A 120 11.34 9.03 -13.40
CA ALA A 120 11.07 9.83 -12.22
C ALA A 120 11.65 11.25 -12.32
N ASP A 121 12.93 11.39 -12.69
CA ASP A 121 13.60 12.69 -12.83
C ASP A 121 12.89 13.56 -13.88
N LEU A 122 12.43 12.95 -14.98
CA LEU A 122 11.64 13.65 -15.99
C LEU A 122 10.36 14.21 -15.38
N LEU A 123 9.59 13.41 -14.64
CA LEU A 123 8.34 13.86 -14.00
C LEU A 123 8.56 14.98 -12.99
N GLU A 124 9.61 14.88 -12.16
CA GLU A 124 9.95 15.92 -11.17
C GLU A 124 10.44 17.21 -11.84
N SER A 125 11.05 17.13 -13.03
CA SER A 125 11.45 18.31 -13.80
C SER A 125 10.29 19.05 -14.48
N MET A 126 9.10 18.43 -14.53
CA MET A 126 7.93 19.05 -15.15
C MET A 126 7.41 20.21 -14.28
N PRO A 127 7.14 21.39 -14.86
CA PRO A 127 6.62 22.55 -14.11
C PRO A 127 5.17 22.37 -13.65
N ALA A 128 4.48 21.35 -14.17
CA ALA A 128 3.10 21.00 -13.82
C ALA A 128 2.95 19.48 -13.89
N PRO A 129 2.04 18.89 -13.09
CA PRO A 129 1.82 17.46 -13.10
C PRO A 129 1.40 16.97 -14.51
N PRO A 130 1.94 15.84 -14.97
CA PRO A 130 1.61 15.29 -16.29
C PRO A 130 0.10 15.00 -16.38
N LEU A 131 -0.54 15.55 -17.41
CA LEU A 131 -1.93 15.22 -17.72
C LEU A 131 -1.98 13.91 -18.50
N ARG A 132 -2.67 12.91 -17.96
CA ARG A 132 -3.15 11.78 -18.78
C ARG A 132 -4.30 12.30 -19.63
N THR A 133 -4.00 12.88 -20.80
CA THR A 133 -5.05 13.13 -21.80
C THR A 133 -5.67 11.78 -22.13
N ALA A 134 -6.95 11.64 -21.79
CA ALA A 134 -7.65 10.37 -21.79
C ALA A 134 -7.37 9.61 -23.08
N ARG A 135 -7.01 8.33 -22.93
CA ARG A 135 -6.89 7.35 -24.01
C ARG A 135 -8.01 7.61 -25.00
N ARG A 136 -7.67 8.15 -26.17
CA ARG A 136 -8.61 8.49 -27.23
C ARG A 136 -9.55 7.30 -27.37
N ARG A 137 -10.78 7.43 -26.88
CA ARG A 137 -11.84 6.46 -27.13
C ARG A 137 -12.15 6.63 -28.60
N LEU A 138 -11.31 6.03 -29.45
CA LEU A 138 -11.66 5.65 -30.81
C LEU A 138 -12.66 4.50 -30.70
N PHE A 139 -13.84 4.78 -30.12
CA PHE A 139 -15.00 3.99 -30.42
C PHE A 139 -15.49 4.52 -31.76
N GLY A 140 -15.05 3.86 -32.81
CA GLY A 140 -15.77 3.88 -34.07
C GLY A 140 -17.13 3.25 -33.86
N ARG A 141 -18.17 3.99 -34.23
CA ARG A 141 -19.34 3.50 -34.94
C ARG A 141 -19.89 4.65 -35.77
#